data_AF-A0A6P6F6T3-F1
#
_entry.id   AF-A0A6P6F6T3-F1
#
_cell.length_a   1.000
_cell.length_b   1.000
_cell.length_c   1.000
_cell.angle_alpha   90.00
_cell.angle_beta   90.00
_cell.angle_gamma   90.00
#
_symmetry.space_group_name_H-M   'P 1'
#
loop_
_entity.id
_entity.type
_entity.pdbx_description
1 polymer ?
#
loop_
_entity_poly.entity_id
_entity_poly.type
_entity_poly.pdbx_seq_one_letter_code
_entity_poly.pdbx_strand_id
1 'polypeptide(L)'
;MFDDVKEHTYKLAKKSLTPSQTGAILRDSHGVAQVRFVTGNKISRILKSKGLAPALPEDVYHLIKKVVAVRKHLERSRKDKAAKLRLILTESWIH
;
A
#
# COMPACT_ATOMS: atom_id res chain seq x y z
N MET A 1 -3.78 -4.24 -25.95
CA MET A 1 -2.55 -4.07 -25.16
C MET A 1 -2.68 -3.06 -24.03
N PHE A 2 -2.90 -1.76 -24.29
CA PHE A 2 -3.03 -0.78 -23.20
C PHE A 2 -4.27 -0.97 -22.32
N ASP A 3 -5.36 -1.44 -22.92
CA ASP A 3 -6.62 -1.66 -22.20
C ASP A 3 -6.57 -2.91 -21.32
N ASP A 4 -5.89 -3.97 -21.77
CA ASP A 4 -5.67 -5.21 -21.02
C ASP A 4 -5.01 -4.98 -19.66
N VAL A 5 -3.99 -4.11 -19.61
CA VAL A 5 -3.27 -3.79 -18.37
C VAL A 5 -4.15 -3.00 -17.41
N LYS A 6 -4.98 -2.08 -17.92
CA LYS A 6 -5.96 -1.36 -17.10
C LYS A 6 -7.00 -2.33 -16.54
N GLU A 7 -7.51 -3.24 -17.37
CA GLU A 7 -8.48 -4.23 -16.93
C GLU A 7 -7.93 -5.15 -15.82
N HIS A 8 -6.71 -5.65 -15.98
CA HIS A 8 -6.04 -6.45 -14.96
C HIS A 8 -5.82 -5.64 -13.67
N THR A 9 -5.42 -4.37 -13.78
CA THR A 9 -5.29 -3.47 -12.63
C THR A 9 -6.61 -3.33 -11.87
N TYR A 10 -7.74 -3.20 -12.59
CA TYR A 10 -9.06 -3.12 -11.97
C TYR A 10 -9.51 -4.44 -11.32
N LYS A 11 -9.21 -5.58 -11.94
CA LYS A 11 -9.50 -6.91 -11.37
C LYS A 11 -8.71 -7.12 -10.08
N LEU A 12 -7.44 -6.75 -10.04
CA LEU A 12 -6.59 -6.87 -8.86
C LEU A 12 -7.03 -5.90 -7.75
N ALA A 13 -7.41 -4.67 -8.10
CA ALA A 13 -7.94 -3.71 -7.12
C ALA A 13 -9.28 -4.14 -6.53
N LYS A 14 -10.18 -4.78 -7.31
CA LYS A 14 -11.42 -5.38 -6.79
C LYS A 14 -11.16 -6.51 -5.78
N LYS A 15 -10.01 -7.20 -5.88
CA LYS A 15 -9.57 -8.19 -4.89
C LYS A 15 -8.99 -7.53 -3.62
N SER A 16 -9.15 -6.22 -3.44
CA SER A 16 -8.64 -5.44 -2.31
C SER A 16 -7.11 -5.49 -2.17
N LEU A 17 -6.40 -5.76 -3.28
CA LEU A 17 -4.94 -5.68 -3.31
C LEU A 17 -4.49 -4.23 -3.35
N THR A 18 -3.37 -3.97 -2.69
CA THR A 18 -2.85 -2.62 -2.66
C THR A 18 -2.21 -2.23 -4.00
N PRO A 19 -2.13 -0.92 -4.33
CA PRO A 19 -1.45 -0.44 -5.53
C PRO A 19 -0.03 -1.00 -5.68
N SER A 20 0.72 -1.08 -4.57
CA SER A 20 2.08 -1.63 -4.55
C SER A 20 2.12 -3.12 -4.85
N GLN A 21 1.23 -3.91 -4.24
CA GLN A 21 1.10 -5.35 -4.53
C GLN A 21 0.67 -5.62 -5.97
N THR A 22 -0.27 -4.81 -6.47
CA THR A 22 -0.74 -4.88 -7.87
C THR A 22 0.41 -4.66 -8.84
N GLY A 23 1.29 -3.69 -8.58
CA GLY A 23 2.48 -3.46 -9.38
C GLY A 23 3.46 -4.65 -9.38
N ALA A 24 3.68 -5.28 -8.23
CA ALA A 24 4.53 -6.47 -8.13
C ALA A 24 3.96 -7.65 -8.93
N ILE A 25 2.66 -7.92 -8.80
CA ILE A 25 1.98 -9.00 -9.54
C ILE A 25 2.00 -8.74 -11.05
N LEU A 26 1.78 -7.49 -11.49
CA LEU A 26 1.85 -7.13 -12.92
C LEU A 26 3.26 -7.32 -13.48
N ARG A 27 4.30 -7.08 -12.68
CA ARG A 27 5.68 -7.33 -13.08
C ARG A 27 5.98 -8.82 -13.17
N ASP A 28 5.61 -9.58 -12.15
CA ASP A 28 6.04 -10.97 -11.98
C ASP A 28 5.16 -11.95 -12.81
N SER A 29 3.86 -11.70 -12.95
CA SER A 29 2.93 -12.56 -13.70
C SER A 29 2.69 -12.13 -15.14
N HIS A 30 2.70 -10.83 -15.42
CA HIS A 30 2.37 -10.28 -16.75
C HIS A 30 3.59 -9.68 -17.48
N GLY A 31 4.78 -9.69 -16.88
CA GLY A 31 6.01 -9.17 -17.49
C GLY A 31 6.02 -7.65 -17.69
N VAL A 32 5.09 -6.91 -17.06
CA VAL A 32 4.99 -5.46 -17.20
C VAL A 32 5.95 -4.79 -16.22
N ALA A 33 7.13 -4.38 -16.69
CA ALA A 33 8.16 -3.77 -15.84
C ALA A 33 7.67 -2.50 -15.11
N GLN A 34 6.97 -1.61 -15.83
CA GLN A 34 6.42 -0.38 -15.27
C GLN A 34 5.08 -0.03 -15.93
N VAL A 35 4.04 0.06 -15.11
CA VAL A 35 2.68 0.41 -15.56
C VAL A 35 2.63 1.81 -16.19
N ARG A 36 3.53 2.71 -15.78
CA ARG A 36 3.64 4.09 -16.31
C ARG A 36 4.04 4.12 -17.78
N PHE A 37 4.96 3.27 -18.24
CA PHE A 37 5.40 3.26 -19.64
C PHE A 37 4.33 2.69 -20.56
N VAL A 38 3.54 1.75 -20.05
CA VAL A 38 2.43 1.18 -20.82
C VAL A 38 1.26 2.17 -20.80
N THR A 39 0.64 2.42 -19.67
CA THR A 39 -0.63 3.17 -19.62
C THR A 39 -0.50 4.69 -19.58
N GLY A 40 0.72 5.24 -19.56
CA GLY A 40 1.00 6.68 -19.45
C GLY A 40 0.71 7.29 -18.07
N ASN A 41 0.07 6.53 -17.17
CA ASN A 41 -0.35 6.98 -15.85
C ASN A 41 0.18 6.05 -14.75
N LYS A 42 0.30 6.58 -13.53
CA LYS A 42 0.61 5.76 -12.34
C LYS A 42 -0.62 4.95 -11.91
N ILE A 43 -0.40 3.78 -11.30
CA ILE A 43 -1.45 2.87 -10.79
C ILE A 43 -2.45 3.64 -9.90
N SER A 44 -1.97 4.48 -9.00
CA SER A 44 -2.82 5.30 -8.12
C SER A 44 -3.79 6.21 -8.89
N ARG A 45 -3.38 6.76 -10.03
CA ARG A 45 -4.22 7.63 -10.87
C ARG A 45 -5.29 6.82 -11.61
N ILE A 46 -4.91 5.64 -12.11
CA ILE A 46 -5.82 4.70 -12.78
C ILE A 46 -6.93 4.26 -11.81
N LEU A 47 -6.57 3.96 -10.56
CA LEU A 47 -7.54 3.61 -9.51
C LEU A 47 -8.45 4.77 -9.12
N LYS A 48 -7.92 6.00 -9.04
CA LYS A 48 -8.72 7.21 -8.79
C LYS A 48 -9.76 7.44 -9.88
N SER A 49 -9.38 7.29 -11.15
CA SER A 49 -10.30 7.47 -12.28
C SER A 49 -11.51 6.53 -12.26
N LYS A 50 -11.41 5.38 -11.59
CA LYS A 50 -12.50 4.39 -11.47
C LYS A 50 -13.17 4.39 -10.09
N GLY A 51 -12.81 5.31 -9.20
CA GLY A 51 -13.37 5.39 -7.84
C GLY A 51 -12.95 4.24 -6.92
N LEU A 52 -11.93 3.46 -7.29
CA LEU A 52 -11.38 2.34 -6.50
C LEU A 52 -10.18 2.77 -5.64
N ALA A 53 -9.93 4.08 -5.56
CA ALA A 53 -8.83 4.59 -4.76
C ALA A 53 -9.21 4.58 -3.27
N PRO A 54 -8.30 4.11 -2.39
CA PRO A 54 -8.51 4.21 -0.96
C PRO A 54 -8.58 5.69 -0.54
N ALA A 55 -9.41 5.99 0.46
CA ALA A 55 -9.58 7.34 1.01
C ALA A 55 -8.29 7.87 1.64
N LEU A 56 -7.46 6.97 2.19
CA LEU A 56 -6.15 7.25 2.74
C LEU A 56 -5.05 6.73 1.81
N PRO A 57 -3.91 7.43 1.69
CA PRO A 57 -2.73 6.89 1.03
C PRO A 57 -2.27 5.57 1.66
N GLU A 58 -1.80 4.65 0.83
CA GLU A 58 -1.36 3.32 1.26
C GLU A 58 -0.25 3.39 2.32
N ASP A 59 0.71 4.29 2.17
CA ASP A 59 1.85 4.42 3.06
C ASP A 59 1.44 4.85 4.48
N VAL A 60 0.57 5.86 4.57
CA VAL A 60 0.05 6.36 5.85
C VAL A 60 -0.80 5.28 6.53
N TYR A 61 -1.63 4.57 5.77
CA TYR A 61 -2.42 3.46 6.30
C TYR A 61 -1.55 2.36 6.92
N HIS A 62 -0.46 1.98 6.25
CA HIS A 62 0.46 0.96 6.77
C HIS A 62 1.26 1.45 7.99
N LEU A 63 1.63 2.73 8.05
CA LEU A 63 2.25 3.32 9.24
C LEU A 63 1.31 3.27 10.44
N ILE A 64 0.05 3.69 10.28
CA ILE A 64 -0.98 3.61 11.34
C ILE A 64 -1.17 2.16 11.79
N LYS A 65 -1.30 1.23 10.85
CA LYS A 65 -1.46 -0.21 11.16
C LYS A 65 -0.28 -0.74 11.98
N LYS A 66 0.95 -0.33 11.66
CA LYS A 66 2.16 -0.69 12.40
C LYS A 66 2.16 -0.11 13.81
N VAL A 67 1.81 1.17 13.96
CA VAL A 67 1.69 1.84 15.27
C VAL A 67 0.69 1.10 16.17
N VAL A 68 -0.50 0.76 15.65
CA VAL A 68 -1.52 0.00 16.40
C VAL A 68 -1.00 -1.36 16.85
N ALA A 69 -0.28 -2.08 15.98
CA ALA A 69 0.31 -3.37 16.32
C ALA A 69 1.38 -3.26 17.42
N VAL A 70 2.26 -2.26 17.34
CA VAL A 70 3.31 -2.02 18.35
C VAL A 70 2.69 -1.60 19.69
N ARG A 71 1.63 -0.79 19.67
CA ARG A 71 0.90 -0.40 20.88
C ARG A 71 0.29 -1.61 21.58
N LYS A 72 -0.38 -2.50 20.84
CA LYS A 72 -0.93 -3.76 21.37
C LYS A 72 0.15 -4.70 21.93
N HIS A 73 1.33 -4.75 21.31
CA HIS A 73 2.48 -5.49 21.84
C HIS A 73 2.95 -4.92 23.18
N LEU A 74 3.10 -3.59 23.28
CA LEU A 74 3.55 -2.92 24.50
C LEU A 74 2.57 -3.03 25.68
N GLU A 75 1.27 -3.17 25.41
CA GLU A 75 0.28 -3.44 26.47
C GLU A 75 0.58 -4.74 27.23
N ARG A 76 1.08 -5.76 26.51
CA ARG A 76 1.49 -7.06 27.07
C ARG A 76 2.93 -7.04 27.57
N SER A 77 3.82 -6.37 26.83
CA SER A 77 5.26 -6.33 27.08
C SER A 77 5.71 -4.96 27.56
N ARG A 78 5.24 -4.53 28.73
CA ARG A 78 5.47 -3.17 29.27
C ARG A 78 6.94 -2.80 29.52
N LYS A 79 7.83 -3.80 29.65
CA LYS A 79 9.27 -3.61 29.89
C LYS A 79 10.10 -3.46 28.62
N ASP A 80 9.50 -3.64 27.44
CA ASP A 80 10.19 -3.57 26.15
C ASP A 80 10.48 -2.11 25.76
N LYS A 81 11.63 -1.60 26.22
CA LYS A 81 12.10 -0.23 25.94
C LYS A 81 12.41 -0.03 24.45
N ALA A 82 12.84 -1.07 23.74
CA ALA A 82 13.17 -0.99 22.32
C ALA A 82 11.91 -0.79 21.47
N ALA A 83 10.83 -1.52 21.77
CA ALA A 83 9.54 -1.32 21.12
C ALA A 83 8.94 0.05 21.46
N LYS A 84 9.10 0.56 22.68
CA LYS A 84 8.65 1.91 23.08
C LYS A 84 9.35 3.01 22.29
N LEU A 85 10.67 2.91 22.11
CA LEU A 85 11.42 3.86 21.27
C LEU A 85 10.94 3.82 19.81
N ARG A 86 10.76 2.62 19.25
CA ARG A 86 10.24 2.46 17.88
C ARG A 86 8.84 3.00 17.70
N LEU A 87 7.97 2.90 18.72
CA LEU A 87 6.65 3.50 18.70
C LEU A 87 6.74 5.02 18.56
N ILE A 88 7.53 5.68 19.42
CA ILE A 88 7.73 7.14 19.41
C ILE A 88 8.25 7.58 18.04
N LEU A 89 9.28 6.92 17.52
CA LEU A 89 9.82 7.22 16.20
C LEU A 89 8.75 7.09 15.11
N THR A 90 7.96 6.00 15.13
CA THR A 90 6.95 5.80 14.08
C THR A 90 5.78 6.78 14.21
N GLU A 91 5.41 7.19 15.43
CA GLU A 91 4.41 8.24 15.67
C GLU A 91 4.90 9.61 15.21
N SER A 92 6.17 9.96 15.44
CA SER A 92 6.79 11.20 14.95
C SER A 92 6.88 11.30 13.42
N TRP A 93 6.80 10.19 12.69
CA TRP A 93 6.76 10.19 11.23
C TRP A 93 5.35 10.39 10.66
N ILE A 94 4.31 10.23 11.49
CA ILE A 94 2.90 10.40 11.10
C ILE A 94 2.40 11.82 11.43
N HIS A 95 2.97 12.45 12.47
CA HIS A 95 2.71 13.83 12.87
C HIS A 95 3.42 14.83 11.95
#